data_AF-A0A8C3CBA0-F1
#
_entry.id   AF-A0A8C3CBA0-F1
#
_cell.length_a   1.000
_cell.length_b   1.000
_cell.length_c   1.000
_cell.angle_alpha   90.00
_cell.angle_beta   90.00
_cell.angle_gamma   90.00
#
_symmetry.space_group_name_H-M   'P 1'
#
loop_
_entity.id
_entity.type
_entity.pdbx_description
1 polymer ?
#
loop_
_entity_poly.entity_id
_entity_poly.type
_entity_poly.pdbx_seq_one_letter_code
_entity_poly.pdbx_strand_id
1 'polypeptide(L)'
;MSPCCPQMPPNVPPLSPDVPSVPPPPVTPCPPPACRGHGGCVQLAPDARLNPHRSVLGTGNYDVNVIMAALQSLGLAAVWWDKRRSLERLVLGQIVGFILNVPSHVSLGFVALPLRRKHWLAVRQLGGTYYNLDSKLRAPARIGGEAELRAFLQDFLAQGLCEVFLVVPRAVEEAGAWLSPE
;
A
#
# COMPACT_ATOMS: atom_id res chain seq x y z
N MET A 1 -6.03 14.37 68.58
CA MET A 1 -5.89 13.49 67.40
C MET A 1 -5.19 14.30 66.31
N SER A 2 -4.03 13.81 65.90
CA SER A 2 -3.05 14.49 65.03
C SER A 2 -3.52 14.66 63.57
N PRO A 3 -2.87 15.55 62.79
CA PRO A 3 -3.32 16.01 61.47
C PRO A 3 -2.64 15.25 60.32
N CYS A 4 -3.27 15.22 59.13
CA CYS A 4 -2.61 14.80 57.89
C CYS A 4 -3.03 15.70 56.71
N CYS A 5 -2.13 16.61 56.34
CA CYS A 5 -2.05 17.18 54.99
C CYS A 5 -1.57 16.09 54.02
N PRO A 6 -2.09 16.01 52.78
CA PRO A 6 -1.45 15.23 51.74
C PRO A 6 -0.20 15.97 51.22
N GLN A 7 0.92 15.23 51.21
CA GLN A 7 2.25 15.68 50.81
C GLN A 7 2.35 15.93 49.30
N MET A 8 3.04 17.01 48.92
CA MET A 8 3.61 17.20 47.58
C MET A 8 4.78 16.22 47.37
N PRO A 9 4.96 15.65 46.17
CA PRO A 9 6.19 14.94 45.84
C PRO A 9 7.36 15.94 45.72
N PRO A 10 8.52 15.67 46.34
CA PRO A 10 9.73 16.43 46.09
C PRO A 10 10.47 15.90 44.84
N ASN A 11 11.33 16.75 44.29
CA ASN A 11 12.43 16.45 43.35
C ASN A 11 12.13 16.71 41.86
N VAL A 12 12.12 17.99 41.50
CA VAL A 12 12.46 18.44 40.13
C VAL A 12 13.92 18.90 40.18
N PRO A 13 14.83 18.30 39.41
CA PRO A 13 16.22 18.74 39.36
C PRO A 13 16.33 20.14 38.71
N PRO A 14 17.35 20.94 39.06
CA PRO A 14 17.51 22.29 38.52
C PRO A 14 17.74 22.26 37.01
N LEU A 15 17.08 23.19 36.32
CA LEU A 15 17.26 23.47 34.89
C LEU A 15 18.73 23.80 34.59
N SER A 16 19.39 22.93 33.83
CA SER A 16 20.68 23.24 33.21
C SER A 16 20.50 24.40 32.20
N PRO A 17 21.32 25.47 32.27
CA PRO A 17 21.23 26.59 31.35
C PRO A 17 22.12 26.33 30.14
N ASP A 18 21.75 25.41 29.25
CA ASP A 18 22.35 25.30 27.91
C ASP A 18 21.48 24.43 27.00
N VAL A 19 20.44 25.04 26.44
CA VAL A 19 19.76 24.51 25.25
C VAL A 19 19.93 25.56 24.15
N PRO A 20 20.70 25.28 23.08
CA PRO A 20 20.79 26.21 21.96
C PRO A 20 19.39 26.39 21.35
N SER A 21 18.97 27.65 21.24
CA SER A 21 17.68 28.04 20.66
C SER A 21 17.64 27.63 19.19
N VAL A 22 16.94 26.54 18.89
CA VAL A 22 16.63 26.16 17.51
C VAL A 22 15.59 27.15 16.97
N PRO A 23 15.85 27.84 15.85
CA PRO A 23 14.86 28.74 15.27
C PRO A 23 13.64 27.94 14.80
N PRO A 24 12.42 28.48 14.93
CA PRO A 24 11.22 27.82 14.44
C PRO A 24 11.29 27.66 12.91
N PRO A 25 10.73 26.57 12.35
CA PRO A 25 10.66 26.39 10.90
C PRO A 25 9.79 27.49 10.26
N PRO A 26 10.03 27.85 8.99
CA PRO A 26 9.22 28.85 8.31
C PRO A 26 7.77 28.39 8.21
N VAL A 27 6.86 29.25 8.66
CA VAL A 27 5.41 29.06 8.54
C VAL A 27 5.04 29.21 7.07
N THR A 28 4.80 28.10 6.37
CA THR A 28 4.19 28.15 5.05
C THR A 28 2.71 28.54 5.20
N PRO A 29 2.20 29.48 4.40
CA PRO A 29 0.80 29.87 4.48
C PRO A 29 -0.10 28.71 4.04
N CYS A 30 -1.10 28.39 4.86
CA CYS A 30 -2.18 27.47 4.49
C CYS A 30 -2.83 27.93 3.17
N PRO A 31 -3.09 27.02 2.21
CA PRO A 31 -3.93 27.37 1.07
C PRO A 31 -5.39 27.60 1.54
N PRO A 32 -6.13 28.52 0.88
CA PRO A 32 -7.50 28.85 1.28
C PRO A 32 -8.46 27.68 1.04
N PRO A 33 -9.61 27.62 1.76
CA PRO A 33 -10.60 26.58 1.56
C PRO A 33 -11.45 26.93 0.34
N ALA A 34 -11.44 26.09 -0.68
CA ALA A 34 -12.38 26.21 -1.81
C ALA A 34 -13.26 24.96 -1.89
N CYS A 35 -14.43 25.11 -1.26
CA CYS A 35 -15.76 24.62 -1.59
C CYS A 35 -15.95 23.42 -2.56
N ARG A 36 -16.75 22.47 -2.06
CA ARG A 36 -17.67 21.53 -2.75
C ARG A 36 -18.09 21.88 -4.18
N GLY A 37 -18.14 20.85 -5.03
CA GLY A 37 -19.23 20.68 -6.01
C GLY A 37 -18.83 20.21 -7.40
N HIS A 38 -19.28 19.00 -7.77
CA HIS A 38 -19.51 18.48 -9.12
C HIS A 38 -18.40 18.49 -10.19
N GLY A 39 -17.95 17.27 -10.53
CA GLY A 39 -17.58 16.88 -11.89
C GLY A 39 -16.17 17.26 -12.36
N GLY A 40 -15.44 16.27 -12.88
CA GLY A 40 -14.28 16.50 -13.74
C GLY A 40 -12.93 16.22 -13.09
N CYS A 41 -12.38 15.05 -13.42
CA CYS A 41 -10.99 14.70 -13.21
C CYS A 41 -10.09 15.56 -14.13
N VAL A 42 -9.61 16.72 -13.67
CA VAL A 42 -8.48 17.44 -14.29
C VAL A 42 -7.80 18.31 -13.24
N GLN A 43 -6.79 17.79 -12.55
CA GLN A 43 -5.70 18.63 -12.05
C GLN A 43 -4.42 17.83 -11.73
N LEU A 44 -3.80 17.27 -12.76
CA LEU A 44 -2.37 16.96 -12.74
C LEU A 44 -1.76 17.53 -14.04
N ALA A 45 -1.00 18.62 -13.86
CA ALA A 45 -0.21 19.38 -14.84
C ALA A 45 -0.96 20.33 -15.80
N PRO A 46 -1.03 21.65 -15.50
CA PRO A 46 -1.05 22.65 -16.57
C PRO A 46 0.37 22.69 -17.17
N ASP A 47 0.48 22.72 -18.49
CA ASP A 47 1.74 22.83 -19.25
C ASP A 47 2.58 21.56 -19.48
N ALA A 48 1.93 20.45 -19.81
CA ALA A 48 2.58 19.35 -20.55
C ALA A 48 1.76 19.02 -21.81
N ARG A 49 1.90 19.85 -22.84
CA ARG A 49 1.44 19.50 -24.19
C ARG A 49 2.29 18.32 -24.65
N LEU A 50 1.69 17.12 -24.63
CA LEU A 50 2.27 15.79 -24.90
C LEU A 50 2.85 15.12 -23.65
N ASN A 51 2.07 14.21 -23.06
CA ASN A 51 2.55 13.32 -22.00
C ASN A 51 3.22 12.09 -22.65
N PRO A 52 4.57 11.95 -22.61
CA PRO A 52 5.29 10.86 -23.27
C PRO A 52 5.00 9.47 -22.67
N HIS A 53 4.24 9.44 -21.57
CA HIS A 53 3.90 8.24 -20.82
C HIS A 53 2.50 7.69 -21.11
N ARG A 54 1.74 8.29 -22.04
CA ARG A 54 0.49 7.69 -22.52
C ARG A 54 0.83 6.80 -23.73
N SER A 55 1.01 5.51 -23.48
CA SER A 55 1.08 4.51 -24.56
C SER A 55 -0.08 4.75 -25.54
N VAL A 56 0.25 5.15 -26.76
CA VAL A 56 -0.66 5.36 -27.90
C VAL A 56 -1.43 4.10 -28.32
N LEU A 57 -1.33 3.01 -27.54
CA LEU A 57 -1.98 1.71 -27.74
C LEU A 57 -2.74 1.20 -26.50
N GLY A 58 -3.05 2.05 -25.51
CA GLY A 58 -3.98 1.67 -24.43
C GLY A 58 -3.55 0.49 -23.56
N THR A 59 -2.26 0.15 -23.52
CA THR A 59 -1.71 -0.91 -22.68
C THR A 59 -1.44 -0.35 -21.28
N GLY A 60 -2.23 -0.80 -20.30
CA GLY A 60 -2.20 -0.36 -18.90
C GLY A 60 -0.92 -0.72 -18.15
N ASN A 61 0.19 -0.07 -18.51
CA ASN A 61 1.46 -0.15 -17.82
C ASN A 61 1.50 0.97 -16.77
N TYR A 62 0.62 0.89 -15.77
CA TYR A 62 0.65 1.82 -14.65
C TYR A 62 1.86 1.52 -13.77
N ASP A 63 2.63 2.57 -13.49
CA ASP A 63 3.71 2.51 -12.51
C ASP A 63 3.15 2.27 -11.11
N VAL A 64 3.86 1.51 -10.27
CA VAL A 64 3.43 1.19 -8.90
C VAL A 64 3.14 2.45 -8.07
N ASN A 65 3.83 3.56 -8.36
CA ASN A 65 3.62 4.82 -7.66
C ASN A 65 2.19 5.37 -7.84
N VAL A 66 1.56 5.10 -8.99
CA VAL A 66 0.15 5.48 -9.22
C VAL A 66 -0.77 4.70 -8.28
N ILE A 67 -0.50 3.40 -8.10
CA ILE A 67 -1.25 2.54 -7.18
C ILE A 67 -1.05 3.01 -5.73
N MET A 68 0.20 3.31 -5.34
CA MET A 68 0.50 3.82 -4.00
C MET A 68 -0.21 5.14 -3.72
N ALA A 69 -0.16 6.11 -4.64
CA ALA A 69 -0.84 7.40 -4.48
C ALA A 69 -2.36 7.24 -4.36
N ALA A 70 -2.96 6.35 -5.17
CA ALA A 70 -4.38 6.05 -5.08
C ALA A 70 -4.76 5.44 -3.72
N LEU A 71 -3.99 4.47 -3.23
CA LEU A 71 -4.21 3.87 -1.91
C LEU A 71 -4.07 4.90 -0.78
N GLN A 72 -3.07 5.78 -0.86
CA GLN A 72 -2.84 6.84 0.12
C GLN A 72 -4.03 7.79 0.24
N SER A 73 -4.67 8.15 -0.88
CA SER A 73 -5.89 8.98 -0.87
C SER A 73 -7.08 8.33 -0.14
N LEU A 74 -7.03 7.00 0.06
CA LEU A 74 -8.03 6.21 0.77
C LEU A 74 -7.60 5.86 2.20
N GLY A 75 -6.47 6.40 2.69
CA GLY A 75 -5.92 6.04 4.00
C GLY A 75 -5.30 4.65 4.07
N LEU A 76 -5.02 4.05 2.92
CA LEU A 76 -4.35 2.75 2.78
C LEU A 76 -2.90 2.94 2.34
N ALA A 77 -2.10 1.91 2.53
CA ALA A 77 -0.73 1.83 2.10
C ALA A 77 -0.46 0.52 1.35
N ALA A 78 0.55 0.54 0.49
CA ALA A 78 1.07 -0.64 -0.17
C ALA A 78 2.48 -0.94 0.35
N VAL A 79 2.62 -2.05 1.06
CA VAL A 79 3.89 -2.52 1.60
C VAL A 79 4.48 -3.56 0.65
N TRP A 80 5.76 -3.40 0.30
CA TRP A 80 6.46 -4.38 -0.53
C TRP A 80 6.78 -5.64 0.27
N TRP A 81 6.33 -6.80 -0.21
CA TRP A 81 6.67 -8.07 0.44
C TRP A 81 8.08 -8.52 0.09
N ASP A 82 8.90 -8.77 1.10
CA ASP A 82 10.21 -9.38 0.92
C ASP A 82 10.07 -10.89 0.71
N LYS A 83 10.34 -11.33 -0.52
CA LYS A 83 10.23 -12.74 -0.95
C LYS A 83 11.14 -13.70 -0.17
N ARG A 84 12.14 -13.19 0.54
CA ARG A 84 13.05 -13.99 1.37
C ARG A 84 12.40 -14.41 2.68
N ARG A 85 11.29 -13.78 3.07
CA ARG A 85 10.56 -14.05 4.30
C ARG A 85 9.52 -15.14 4.06
N SER A 86 9.26 -15.94 5.09
CA SER A 86 8.18 -16.93 5.07
C SER A 86 6.82 -16.24 5.08
N LEU A 87 5.90 -16.71 4.22
CA LEU A 87 4.52 -16.25 4.15
C LEU A 87 3.72 -16.56 5.43
N GLU A 88 4.20 -17.50 6.26
CA GLU A 88 3.59 -17.78 7.58
C GLU A 88 3.67 -16.58 8.53
N ARG A 89 4.60 -15.66 8.29
CA ARG A 89 4.75 -14.44 9.10
C ARG A 89 3.71 -13.36 8.77
N LEU A 90 2.92 -13.55 7.73
CA LEU A 90 1.87 -12.60 7.37
C LEU A 90 0.72 -12.69 8.37
N VAL A 91 0.42 -11.56 9.00
CA VAL A 91 -0.78 -11.41 9.83
C VAL A 91 -1.95 -11.04 8.91
N LEU A 92 -2.55 -12.05 8.28
CA LEU A 92 -3.57 -11.89 7.24
C LEU A 92 -4.78 -11.06 7.68
N GLY A 93 -5.16 -11.13 8.97
CA GLY A 93 -6.25 -10.33 9.52
C GLY A 93 -6.03 -8.82 9.50
N GLN A 94 -4.77 -8.36 9.39
CA GLN A 94 -4.43 -6.93 9.29
C GLN A 94 -4.28 -6.46 7.83
N ILE A 95 -4.42 -7.37 6.87
CA ILE A 95 -4.20 -7.11 5.45
C ILE A 95 -5.56 -7.01 4.75
N VAL A 96 -5.80 -5.88 4.08
CA VAL A 96 -7.04 -5.63 3.33
C VAL A 96 -7.06 -6.46 2.05
N GLY A 97 -5.91 -6.64 1.43
CA GLY A 97 -5.74 -7.45 0.22
C GLY A 97 -4.32 -7.41 -0.30
N PHE A 98 -4.13 -7.98 -1.48
CA PHE A 98 -2.83 -8.11 -2.14
C PHE A 98 -2.93 -7.57 -3.56
N ILE A 99 -1.84 -6.97 -4.01
CA ILE A 99 -1.64 -6.62 -5.41
C ILE A 99 -0.38 -7.34 -5.87
N LEU A 100 -0.48 -8.12 -6.95
CA LEU A 100 0.66 -8.83 -7.50
C LEU A 100 0.98 -8.28 -8.89
N ASN A 101 2.28 -8.16 -9.17
CA ASN A 101 2.81 -7.85 -10.47
C ASN A 101 3.39 -9.13 -11.07
N VAL A 102 2.64 -9.80 -11.94
CA VAL A 102 3.02 -11.11 -12.49
C VAL A 102 3.44 -10.98 -13.95
N PRO A 103 4.39 -11.80 -14.43
CA PRO A 103 4.67 -11.90 -15.85
C PRO A 103 3.45 -12.50 -16.56
N SER A 104 3.09 -11.94 -17.72
CA SER A 104 1.98 -12.43 -18.52
C SER A 104 2.34 -12.50 -19.99
N HIS A 105 1.94 -13.61 -20.61
CA HIS A 105 2.11 -13.84 -22.04
C HIS A 105 1.14 -13.00 -22.84
N VAL A 106 1.62 -12.53 -23.99
CA VAL A 106 0.82 -11.80 -24.96
C VAL A 106 0.47 -12.76 -26.08
N SER A 107 -0.83 -12.94 -26.33
CA SER A 107 -1.30 -13.53 -27.57
C SER A 107 -1.75 -12.45 -28.54
N LEU A 108 -1.34 -12.57 -29.81
CA LEU A 108 -1.94 -11.85 -30.92
C LEU A 108 -2.66 -12.88 -31.80
N GLY A 109 -3.98 -12.99 -31.63
CA GLY A 109 -4.76 -14.07 -32.24
C GLY A 109 -4.30 -15.45 -31.71
N PHE A 110 -3.98 -16.35 -32.63
CA PHE A 110 -3.51 -17.71 -32.30
C PHE A 110 -2.00 -17.81 -32.02
N VAL A 111 -1.25 -16.71 -32.17
CA VAL A 111 0.22 -16.71 -31.97
C VAL A 111 0.55 -16.11 -30.60
N ALA A 112 1.20 -16.90 -29.75
CA ALA A 112 1.83 -16.40 -28.54
C ALA A 112 3.11 -15.65 -28.92
N LEU A 113 3.15 -14.35 -28.66
CA LEU A 113 4.35 -13.55 -28.88
C LEU A 113 5.38 -13.87 -27.78
N PRO A 114 6.68 -13.89 -28.09
CA PRO A 114 7.76 -14.10 -27.11
C PRO A 114 7.95 -12.89 -26.17
N LEU A 115 6.96 -11.99 -26.07
CA LEU A 115 6.98 -10.84 -25.17
C LEU A 115 6.23 -11.19 -23.88
N ARG A 116 6.92 -11.07 -22.75
CA ARG A 116 6.32 -11.09 -21.42
C ARG A 116 6.02 -9.65 -21.00
N ARG A 117 4.77 -9.35 -20.70
CA ARG A 117 4.34 -8.07 -20.13
C ARG A 117 4.09 -8.25 -18.64
N LYS A 118 4.33 -7.19 -17.87
CA LYS A 118 3.85 -7.11 -16.50
C LYS A 118 2.32 -7.04 -16.48
N HIS A 119 1.71 -7.68 -15.50
CA HIS A 119 0.26 -7.72 -15.33
C HIS A 119 -0.08 -7.58 -13.86
N TRP A 120 -0.93 -6.62 -13.57
CA TRP A 120 -1.43 -6.38 -12.21
C TRP A 120 -2.66 -7.25 -11.97
N LEU A 121 -2.61 -8.06 -10.91
CA LEU A 121 -3.77 -8.77 -10.39
C LEU A 121 -3.98 -8.40 -8.92
N ALA A 122 -5.24 -8.37 -8.49
CA ALA A 122 -5.58 -8.12 -7.10
C ALA A 122 -6.14 -9.40 -6.47
N VAL A 123 -5.84 -9.61 -5.19
CA VAL A 123 -6.45 -10.66 -4.36
C VAL A 123 -7.10 -10.00 -3.16
N ARG A 124 -8.33 -10.39 -2.85
CA ARG A 124 -9.08 -9.83 -1.73
C ARG A 124 -9.93 -10.88 -1.03
N GLN A 125 -10.05 -10.74 0.29
CA GLN A 125 -10.99 -11.53 1.07
C GLN A 125 -12.39 -10.92 1.00
N LEU A 126 -13.39 -11.76 0.69
CA LEU A 126 -14.80 -11.41 0.65
C LEU A 126 -15.57 -12.54 1.37
N GLY A 127 -16.29 -12.20 2.45
CA GLY A 127 -17.04 -13.20 3.22
C GLY A 127 -16.19 -14.37 3.74
N GLY A 128 -14.97 -14.08 4.22
CA GLY A 128 -14.04 -15.09 4.73
C GLY A 128 -13.26 -15.87 3.67
N THR A 129 -13.60 -15.74 2.39
CA THR A 129 -12.95 -16.45 1.27
C THR A 129 -12.11 -15.48 0.44
N TYR A 130 -10.89 -15.89 0.07
CA TYR A 130 -10.03 -15.13 -0.84
C TYR A 130 -10.39 -15.40 -2.30
N TYR A 131 -10.39 -14.32 -3.08
CA TYR A 131 -10.67 -14.35 -4.51
C TYR A 131 -9.55 -13.69 -5.29
N ASN A 132 -9.18 -14.33 -6.40
CA ASN A 132 -8.38 -13.72 -7.45
C ASN A 132 -9.29 -12.84 -8.32
N LEU A 133 -8.99 -11.54 -8.33
CA LEU A 133 -9.71 -10.49 -9.06
C LEU A 133 -8.93 -10.07 -10.31
N ASP A 134 -8.17 -10.98 -10.91
CA ASP A 134 -7.50 -10.76 -12.18
C ASP A 134 -8.51 -10.37 -13.28
N SER A 135 -8.29 -9.20 -13.87
CA SER A 135 -9.09 -8.64 -14.97
C SER A 135 -9.11 -9.50 -16.26
N LYS A 136 -8.21 -10.48 -16.39
CA LYS A 136 -8.21 -11.45 -17.50
C LYS A 136 -9.20 -12.59 -17.31
N LEU A 137 -9.69 -12.80 -16.10
CA LEU A 137 -10.69 -13.81 -15.81
C LEU A 137 -12.08 -13.27 -16.18
N ARG A 138 -12.96 -14.17 -16.63
CA ARG A 138 -14.37 -13.81 -16.91
C ARG A 138 -15.15 -13.44 -15.65
N ALA A 139 -14.71 -13.94 -14.50
CA ALA A 139 -15.30 -13.72 -13.19
C ALA A 139 -14.22 -13.92 -12.10
N PRO A 140 -14.42 -13.38 -10.89
CA PRO A 140 -13.56 -13.65 -9.73
C PRO A 140 -13.34 -15.14 -9.50
N ALA A 141 -12.08 -15.59 -9.51
CA ALA A 141 -11.75 -16.98 -9.23
C ALA A 141 -11.55 -17.19 -7.73
N ARG A 142 -12.27 -18.16 -7.16
CA ARG A 142 -12.15 -18.52 -5.75
C ARG A 142 -10.78 -19.17 -5.49
N ILE A 143 -10.02 -18.64 -4.54
CA ILE A 143 -8.76 -19.22 -4.06
C ILE A 143 -9.07 -20.18 -2.90
N GLY A 144 -9.73 -19.68 -1.84
CA GLY A 144 -10.01 -20.48 -0.64
C GLY A 144 -9.84 -19.69 0.64
N GLY A 145 -9.36 -20.35 1.70
CA GLY A 145 -9.03 -19.73 2.97
C GLY A 145 -7.58 -19.24 3.02
N GLU A 146 -7.07 -19.09 4.23
CA GLU A 146 -5.71 -18.57 4.46
C GLU A 146 -4.60 -19.52 3.98
N ALA A 147 -4.78 -20.84 4.18
CA ALA A 147 -3.80 -21.84 3.75
C ALA A 147 -3.69 -21.88 2.22
N GLU A 148 -4.82 -21.87 1.52
CA GLU A 148 -4.86 -21.83 0.06
C GLU A 148 -4.30 -20.53 -0.49
N LEU A 149 -4.53 -19.40 0.20
CA LEU A 149 -3.91 -18.13 -0.17
C LEU A 149 -2.38 -18.19 -0.06
N ARG A 150 -1.84 -18.75 1.03
CA ARG A 150 -0.38 -18.88 1.20
C ARG A 150 0.23 -19.74 0.11
N ALA A 151 -0.40 -20.88 -0.22
CA ALA A 151 0.02 -21.72 -1.34
C ALA A 151 -0.01 -20.96 -2.68
N PHE A 152 -1.11 -20.24 -2.95
CA PHE A 152 -1.26 -19.42 -4.15
C PHE A 152 -0.13 -18.37 -4.27
N LEU A 153 0.15 -17.62 -3.20
CA LEU A 153 1.23 -16.63 -3.20
C LEU A 153 2.61 -17.29 -3.36
N GLN A 154 2.83 -18.44 -2.72
CA GLN A 154 4.08 -19.19 -2.83
C GLN A 154 4.37 -19.62 -4.27
N ASP A 155 3.35 -20.07 -5.01
CA ASP A 155 3.48 -20.46 -6.41
C ASP A 155 3.94 -19.28 -7.30
N PHE A 156 3.45 -18.08 -7.03
CA PHE A 156 3.90 -16.87 -7.75
C PHE A 156 5.31 -16.46 -7.36
N LEU A 157 5.67 -16.55 -6.08
CA LEU A 157 7.01 -16.21 -5.59
C LEU A 157 8.07 -17.18 -6.13
N ALA A 158 7.76 -18.48 -6.21
CA ALA A 158 8.65 -19.52 -6.73
C ALA A 158 9.04 -19.30 -8.20
N GLN A 159 8.18 -18.64 -9.00
CA GLN A 159 8.49 -18.27 -10.38
C GLN A 159 9.50 -17.13 -10.51
N GLY A 160 9.86 -16.46 -9.42
CA GLY A 160 10.92 -15.45 -9.32
C GLY A 160 10.58 -14.07 -9.90
N LEU A 161 9.73 -14.00 -10.92
CA LEU A 161 9.39 -12.78 -11.65
C LEU A 161 8.15 -12.03 -11.13
N CYS A 162 7.54 -12.49 -10.03
CA CYS A 162 6.37 -11.86 -9.42
C CYS A 162 6.75 -10.84 -8.34
N GLU A 163 6.17 -9.65 -8.29
CA GLU A 163 6.26 -8.74 -7.13
C GLU A 163 4.95 -8.80 -6.35
N VAL A 164 5.00 -8.83 -5.01
CA VAL A 164 3.81 -8.91 -4.16
C VAL A 164 3.77 -7.68 -3.26
N PHE A 165 2.61 -7.02 -3.23
CA PHE A 165 2.33 -5.86 -2.42
C PHE A 165 1.18 -6.19 -1.47
N LEU A 166 1.38 -5.88 -0.19
CA LEU A 166 0.34 -5.97 0.83
C LEU A 166 -0.40 -4.64 0.88
N VAL A 167 -1.73 -4.67 0.75
CA VAL A 167 -2.55 -3.49 0.96
C VAL A 167 -3.04 -3.50 2.40
N VAL A 168 -2.62 -2.51 3.18
CA VAL A 168 -2.91 -2.42 4.62
C VAL A 168 -3.41 -1.02 4.98
N PRO A 169 -4.15 -0.84 6.09
CA PRO A 169 -4.41 0.49 6.62
C PRO A 169 -3.09 1.19 6.98
N ARG A 170 -3.01 2.51 6.81
CA ARG A 170 -1.79 3.27 7.10
C ARG A 170 -1.26 3.04 8.53
N ALA A 171 -2.13 2.98 9.52
CA ALA A 171 -1.73 2.70 10.91
C ALA A 171 -1.08 1.31 11.09
N VAL A 172 -1.48 0.31 10.29
CA VAL A 172 -0.89 -1.04 10.31
C VAL A 172 0.49 -1.04 9.66
N GLU A 173 0.68 -0.27 8.59
CA GLU A 173 2.00 -0.06 7.98
C GLU A 173 2.95 0.60 8.99
N GLU A 174 2.55 1.71 9.59
CA GLU A 174 3.36 2.48 10.55
C GLU A 174 3.73 1.65 11.79
N ALA A 175 2.81 0.81 12.27
CA ALA A 175 3.06 -0.10 13.40
C ALA A 175 3.83 -1.38 13.01
N GLY A 176 3.99 -1.69 11.72
CA GLY A 176 4.55 -2.96 11.26
C GLY A 176 3.70 -4.20 11.60
N ALA A 177 2.43 -4.01 11.98
CA ALA A 177 1.57 -5.07 12.53
C ALA A 177 1.09 -6.10 11.48
N TRP A 178 1.45 -5.90 10.21
CA TRP A 178 1.23 -6.85 9.11
C TRP A 178 2.22 -8.03 9.13
N LEU A 179 3.30 -7.93 9.91
CA LEU A 179 4.33 -8.95 10.06
C LEU A 179 4.38 -9.45 11.50
N SER A 180 4.44 -10.77 11.69
CA SER A 180 4.66 -11.35 13.01
C SER A 180 6.12 -11.12 13.48
N PRO A 181 6.32 -10.84 14.79
CA PRO A 181 7.65 -10.80 15.38
C PRO A 181 8.37 -12.15 15.19
N GLU A 182 9.71 -12.11 15.18
CA GLU A 182 10.57 -13.31 15.10
C GLU A 182 10.56 -14.13 16.38
#